data_AF-A0AAX0N4L1-F1
#
_entry.id   AF-A0AAX0N4L1-F1
#
_cell.length_a   1.000
_cell.length_b   1.000
_cell.length_c   1.000
_cell.angle_alpha   90.00
_cell.angle_beta   90.00
_cell.angle_gamma   90.00
#
_symmetry.space_group_name_H-M   'P 1'
#
loop_
_entity.id
_entity.type
_entity.pdbx_description
1 polymer ?
#
loop_
_entity_poly.entity_id
_entity_poly.type
_entity_poly.pdbx_seq_one_letter_code
_entity_poly.pdbx_strand_id
1 'polypeptide(L)'
;MATIQWFPGHMSKARRQVQENLKFVDFVTILVDARLPLSSQNPMLNKIVGDKPKLLILNKADLADPAMTKEWRQYFESQGIQTLAINSKEQVTVKVVTDAAKKLMADKIARQKERGIQIEILRTMIIGIPNAGKSTLMNRLAGKKIAVVGNKPGVTKGQQWLKTNKDLEILDTPGILWPKFEDETVALKLALTGAIKDQLLPMDEVTIFGLNYFKKHYPEKLAERFKQMKIEEEAPVIIMDMTRALGFRDDYDRFYSLFVKEVRDGKLGNYTLDTLDDIDDND
;
A
#
# COMPACT_ATOMS: atom_id res chain seq x y z
N MET A 1 15.95 4.91 22.70
CA MET A 1 15.37 5.68 21.58
C MET A 1 13.92 6.03 21.92
N ALA A 2 13.49 7.26 21.65
CA ALA A 2 12.14 7.71 21.99
C ALA A 2 11.10 7.02 21.09
N THR A 3 10.07 6.43 21.68
CA THR A 3 9.00 5.74 20.94
C THR A 3 8.16 6.78 20.19
N ILE A 4 8.35 6.89 18.87
CA ILE A 4 7.59 7.84 18.06
C ILE A 4 6.15 7.32 17.92
N GLN A 5 5.21 8.05 18.51
CA GLN A 5 3.79 7.74 18.41
C GLN A 5 3.23 8.44 17.18
N TRP A 6 3.19 7.73 16.06
CA TRP A 6 2.98 8.35 14.75
C TRP A 6 1.64 9.09 14.61
N PHE A 7 0.53 8.57 15.18
CA PHE A 7 -0.81 9.18 15.05
C PHE A 7 -1.80 8.82 16.19
N PRO A 8 -1.67 9.35 17.43
CA PRO A 8 -2.45 8.86 18.58
C PRO A 8 -3.98 9.03 18.47
N GLY A 9 -4.45 10.20 18.04
CA GLY A 9 -5.88 10.57 18.12
C GLY A 9 -6.75 10.12 16.93
N HIS A 10 -6.22 10.18 15.71
CA HIS A 10 -6.97 9.76 14.50
C HIS A 10 -7.15 8.24 14.41
N MET A 11 -6.28 7.50 15.07
CA MET A 11 -6.18 6.05 15.02
C MET A 11 -7.32 5.33 15.74
N SER A 12 -7.63 5.73 16.97
CA SER A 12 -8.77 5.16 17.72
C SER A 12 -10.10 5.39 17.02
N LYS A 13 -10.27 6.57 16.41
CA LYS A 13 -11.46 6.88 15.61
C LYS A 13 -11.55 5.99 14.37
N ALA A 14 -10.46 5.85 13.62
CA ALA A 14 -10.46 5.08 12.39
C ALA A 14 -10.63 3.57 12.67
N ARG A 15 -9.99 3.06 13.72
CA ARG A 15 -10.21 1.70 14.26
C ARG A 15 -11.69 1.44 14.55
N ARG A 16 -12.30 2.33 15.34
CA ARG A 16 -13.71 2.23 15.71
C ARG A 16 -14.61 2.28 14.47
N GLN A 17 -14.31 3.18 13.53
CA GLN A 17 -15.07 3.28 12.28
C GLN A 17 -15.00 2.01 11.44
N VAL A 18 -13.83 1.36 11.35
CA VAL A 18 -13.70 0.06 10.68
C VAL A 18 -14.55 -0.99 11.38
N GLN A 19 -14.43 -1.11 12.71
CA GLN A 19 -15.17 -2.09 13.50
C GLN A 19 -16.69 -1.91 13.40
N GLU A 20 -17.18 -0.67 13.48
CA GLU A 20 -18.61 -0.36 13.34
C GLU A 20 -19.14 -0.64 11.92
N ASN A 21 -18.27 -0.52 10.91
CA ASN A 21 -18.62 -0.69 9.51
C ASN A 21 -18.61 -2.15 9.02
N LEU A 22 -17.86 -3.04 9.69
CA LEU A 22 -17.71 -4.45 9.29
C LEU A 22 -19.04 -5.20 9.15
N LYS A 23 -20.04 -4.87 9.99
CA LYS A 23 -21.36 -5.52 9.95
C LYS A 23 -22.18 -5.20 8.70
N PHE A 24 -21.82 -4.14 7.95
CA PHE A 24 -22.54 -3.73 6.75
C PHE A 24 -21.92 -4.26 5.45
N VAL A 25 -20.75 -4.89 5.53
CA VAL A 25 -20.04 -5.42 4.37
C VAL A 25 -20.03 -6.95 4.35
N ASP A 26 -19.97 -7.49 3.14
CA ASP A 26 -19.96 -8.93 2.88
C ASP A 26 -18.55 -9.50 3.00
N PHE A 27 -17.58 -8.73 2.53
CA PHE A 27 -16.14 -9.02 2.60
C PHE A 27 -15.37 -7.71 2.80
N VAL A 28 -14.06 -7.82 3.06
CA VAL A 28 -13.15 -6.69 3.19
C VAL A 28 -12.09 -6.76 2.12
N THR A 29 -11.86 -5.64 1.43
CA THR A 29 -10.74 -5.47 0.51
C THR A 29 -9.56 -4.86 1.27
N ILE A 30 -8.47 -5.63 1.41
CA ILE A 30 -7.23 -5.18 2.04
C ILE A 30 -6.28 -4.72 0.95
N LEU A 31 -5.89 -3.45 0.97
CA LEU A 31 -5.01 -2.85 -0.03
C LEU A 31 -3.61 -2.61 0.56
N VAL A 32 -2.61 -3.24 -0.04
CA VAL A 32 -1.18 -3.12 0.29
C VAL A 32 -0.40 -2.58 -0.90
N ASP A 33 0.81 -2.05 -0.66
CA ASP A 33 1.73 -1.65 -1.73
C ASP A 33 2.51 -2.88 -2.20
N ALA A 34 2.47 -3.20 -3.49
CA ALA A 34 3.12 -4.37 -4.07
C ALA A 34 4.66 -4.32 -3.90
N ARG A 35 5.24 -3.14 -3.68
CA ARG A 35 6.67 -2.97 -3.39
C ARG A 35 7.03 -3.34 -1.95
N LEU A 36 6.05 -3.50 -1.06
CA LEU A 36 6.27 -3.96 0.31
C LEU A 36 5.03 -4.69 0.85
N PRO A 37 4.72 -5.89 0.32
CA PRO A 37 3.47 -6.58 0.62
C PRO A 37 3.28 -7.01 2.09
N LEU A 38 4.38 -7.12 2.85
CA LEU A 38 4.37 -7.44 4.27
C LEU A 38 4.41 -6.16 5.12
N SER A 39 5.40 -5.31 4.91
CA SER A 39 5.63 -4.07 5.68
C SER A 39 4.50 -3.06 5.52
N SER A 40 3.68 -3.15 4.46
CA SER A 40 2.51 -2.27 4.28
C SER A 40 1.20 -2.85 4.82
N GLN A 41 1.23 -4.03 5.43
CA GLN A 41 0.09 -4.54 6.19
C GLN A 41 -0.04 -3.83 7.52
N ASN A 42 -1.27 -3.73 8.00
CA ASN A 42 -1.55 -3.21 9.34
C ASN A 42 -2.00 -4.36 10.24
N PRO A 43 -1.14 -4.84 11.18
CA PRO A 43 -1.47 -5.95 12.06
C PRO A 43 -2.73 -5.71 12.90
N MET A 44 -3.01 -4.46 13.27
CA MET A 44 -4.23 -4.12 14.01
C MET A 44 -5.48 -4.32 13.16
N LEU A 45 -5.43 -3.97 11.87
CA LEU A 45 -6.56 -4.17 10.97
C LEU A 45 -6.85 -5.66 10.76
N ASN A 46 -5.82 -6.48 10.64
CA ASN A 46 -5.97 -7.94 10.49
C ASN A 46 -6.75 -8.53 11.68
N LYS A 47 -6.45 -8.09 12.91
CA LYS A 47 -7.20 -8.48 14.13
C LYS A 47 -8.65 -8.00 14.14
N ILE A 48 -8.92 -6.80 13.60
CA ILE A 48 -10.27 -6.22 13.59
C ILE A 48 -11.17 -6.91 12.56
N VAL A 49 -10.64 -7.25 11.39
CA VAL A 49 -11.41 -7.93 10.33
C VAL A 49 -11.84 -9.34 10.74
N GLY A 50 -11.03 -10.03 11.57
CA GLY A 50 -11.34 -11.38 12.05
C GLY A 50 -11.53 -12.37 10.90
N ASP A 51 -12.60 -13.16 10.96
CA ASP A 51 -12.92 -14.23 9.98
C ASP A 51 -13.77 -13.74 8.79
N LYS A 52 -14.09 -12.45 8.72
CA LYS A 52 -14.79 -11.88 7.57
C LYS A 52 -13.96 -12.16 6.31
N PRO A 53 -14.55 -12.63 5.19
CA PRO A 53 -13.81 -12.93 3.97
C PRO A 53 -12.96 -11.76 3.50
N LYS A 54 -11.75 -12.05 3.02
CA LYS A 54 -10.71 -11.05 2.69
C LYS A 54 -10.32 -11.18 1.22
N LEU A 55 -10.32 -10.05 0.52
CA LEU A 55 -9.67 -9.91 -0.78
C LEU A 55 -8.41 -9.06 -0.59
N LEU A 56 -7.23 -9.67 -0.66
CA LEU A 56 -5.97 -8.95 -0.58
C LEU A 56 -5.57 -8.44 -1.97
N ILE A 57 -5.17 -7.17 -2.04
CA ILE A 57 -4.78 -6.53 -3.29
C ILE A 57 -3.40 -5.88 -3.12
N LEU A 58 -2.42 -6.39 -3.85
CA LEU A 58 -1.08 -5.84 -4.05
C LEU A 58 -1.20 -4.76 -5.13
N ASN A 59 -1.36 -3.51 -4.69
CA ASN A 59 -1.55 -2.38 -5.59
C ASN A 59 -0.22 -1.74 -5.98
N LYS A 60 -0.22 -0.97 -7.08
CA LYS A 60 1.00 -0.40 -7.69
C LYS A 60 1.94 -1.49 -8.22
N ALA A 61 1.37 -2.58 -8.72
CA ALA A 61 2.12 -3.67 -9.34
C ALA A 61 2.98 -3.19 -10.53
N ASP A 62 2.62 -2.07 -11.15
CA ASP A 62 3.40 -1.38 -12.18
C ASP A 62 4.75 -0.84 -11.69
N LEU A 63 4.93 -0.66 -10.36
CA LEU A 63 6.17 -0.21 -9.75
C LEU A 63 6.93 -1.32 -9.00
N ALA A 64 6.30 -2.48 -8.80
CA ALA A 64 6.85 -3.58 -8.03
C ALA A 64 7.62 -4.56 -8.92
N ASP A 65 8.58 -5.28 -8.34
CA ASP A 65 9.28 -6.34 -9.06
C ASP A 65 8.29 -7.47 -9.42
N PRO A 66 8.13 -7.83 -10.72
CA PRO A 66 7.14 -8.83 -11.13
C PRO A 66 7.39 -10.24 -10.57
N ALA A 67 8.65 -10.63 -10.39
CA ALA A 67 9.01 -11.94 -9.84
C ALA A 67 8.63 -12.00 -8.36
N MET A 68 9.04 -11.00 -7.58
CA MET A 68 8.69 -10.89 -6.16
C MET A 68 7.17 -10.75 -5.96
N THR A 69 6.48 -9.99 -6.82
CA THR A 69 5.02 -9.85 -6.76
C THR A 69 4.31 -11.19 -6.95
N LYS A 70 4.84 -12.05 -7.83
CA LYS A 70 4.31 -13.40 -8.05
C LYS A 70 4.53 -14.29 -6.81
N GLU A 71 5.72 -14.24 -6.22
CA GLU A 71 6.05 -15.00 -5.01
C GLU A 71 5.17 -14.59 -3.82
N TRP A 72 5.07 -13.29 -3.55
CA TRP A 72 4.18 -12.77 -2.48
C TRP A 72 2.72 -13.15 -2.70
N ARG A 73 2.24 -13.11 -3.95
CA ARG A 73 0.89 -13.56 -4.27
C ARG A 73 0.69 -15.04 -3.95
N GLN A 74 1.65 -15.90 -4.34
CA GLN A 74 1.60 -17.33 -4.03
C GLN A 74 1.64 -17.58 -2.52
N TYR A 75 2.47 -16.85 -1.79
CA TYR A 75 2.53 -16.91 -0.33
C TYR A 75 1.16 -16.65 0.30
N PHE A 76 0.51 -15.51 0.00
CA PHE A 76 -0.80 -15.21 0.57
C PHE A 76 -1.90 -16.18 0.10
N GLU A 77 -1.87 -16.63 -1.16
CA GLU A 77 -2.81 -17.66 -1.65
C GLU A 77 -2.63 -18.99 -0.91
N SER A 78 -1.40 -19.38 -0.55
CA SER A 78 -1.12 -20.59 0.24
C SER A 78 -1.69 -20.53 1.67
N GLN A 79 -1.83 -19.32 2.21
CA GLN A 79 -2.48 -19.05 3.50
C GLN A 79 -4.02 -18.96 3.37
N GLY A 80 -4.58 -19.30 2.20
CA GLY A 80 -6.02 -19.25 1.95
C GLY A 80 -6.56 -17.84 1.70
N ILE A 81 -5.70 -16.84 1.52
CA ILE A 81 -6.11 -15.46 1.26
C ILE A 81 -6.16 -15.23 -0.25
N GLN A 82 -7.36 -15.01 -0.80
CA GLN A 82 -7.51 -14.68 -2.21
C GLN A 82 -6.81 -13.34 -2.52
N THR A 83 -5.85 -13.38 -3.44
CA THR A 83 -4.89 -12.29 -3.64
C THR A 83 -4.81 -11.86 -5.10
N LEU A 84 -4.81 -10.55 -5.34
CA LEU A 84 -4.63 -9.93 -6.65
C LEU A 84 -3.42 -9.00 -6.67
N ALA A 85 -2.73 -8.91 -7.80
CA ALA A 85 -1.78 -7.83 -8.08
C ALA A 85 -2.36 -6.93 -9.17
N ILE A 86 -2.47 -5.62 -8.90
CA ILE A 86 -3.12 -4.68 -9.83
C ILE A 86 -2.39 -3.34 -9.89
N ASN A 87 -2.69 -2.58 -10.94
CA ASN A 87 -2.53 -1.14 -10.97
C ASN A 87 -3.92 -0.47 -10.88
N SER A 88 -4.23 0.16 -9.75
CA SER A 88 -5.52 0.86 -9.56
C SER A 88 -5.80 1.96 -10.58
N LYS A 89 -4.79 2.42 -11.33
CA LYS A 89 -4.96 3.41 -12.40
C LYS A 89 -5.49 2.78 -13.70
N GLU A 90 -5.48 1.47 -13.86
CA GLU A 90 -5.88 0.81 -15.11
C GLU A 90 -7.37 0.49 -15.14
N GLN A 91 -7.98 0.51 -16.33
CA GLN A 91 -9.40 0.18 -16.50
C GLN A 91 -9.69 -1.31 -16.24
N VAL A 92 -8.75 -2.19 -16.59
CA VAL A 92 -8.87 -3.65 -16.41
C VAL A 92 -9.12 -4.03 -14.93
N THR A 93 -8.63 -3.22 -14.00
CA THR A 93 -8.83 -3.37 -12.55
C THR A 93 -10.29 -3.54 -12.16
N VAL A 94 -11.22 -2.85 -12.83
CA VAL A 94 -12.65 -2.94 -12.47
C VAL A 94 -13.15 -4.36 -12.66
N LYS A 95 -12.82 -4.98 -13.80
CA LYS A 95 -13.22 -6.36 -14.10
C LYS A 95 -12.52 -7.34 -13.16
N VAL A 96 -11.19 -7.23 -13.02
CA VAL A 96 -10.38 -8.14 -12.21
C VAL A 96 -10.84 -8.18 -10.75
N VAL A 97 -11.10 -7.02 -10.14
CA VAL A 97 -11.57 -6.93 -8.76
C VAL A 97 -13.00 -7.44 -8.61
N THR A 98 -13.88 -7.15 -9.59
CA THR A 98 -15.27 -7.62 -9.56
C THR A 98 -15.36 -9.15 -9.68
N ASP A 99 -14.62 -9.73 -10.62
CA ASP A 99 -14.58 -11.18 -10.83
C ASP A 99 -14.01 -11.90 -9.59
N ALA A 100 -12.97 -11.33 -8.99
CA ALA A 100 -12.40 -11.84 -7.76
C ALA A 100 -13.38 -11.77 -6.57
N ALA A 101 -14.12 -10.65 -6.42
CA ALA A 101 -15.13 -10.52 -5.36
C ALA A 101 -16.26 -11.53 -5.52
N LYS A 102 -16.73 -11.78 -6.75
CA LYS A 102 -17.74 -12.81 -7.04
C LYS A 102 -17.23 -14.21 -6.72
N LYS A 103 -15.97 -14.51 -7.06
CA LYS A 103 -15.32 -15.78 -6.70
C LYS A 103 -15.23 -15.96 -5.18
N LEU A 104 -14.80 -14.92 -4.46
CA LEU A 104 -14.66 -14.96 -3.00
C LEU A 104 -16.03 -15.17 -2.31
N MET A 105 -17.10 -14.62 -2.87
CA MET A 105 -18.44 -14.66 -2.29
C MET A 105 -19.38 -15.68 -2.96
N ALA A 106 -18.84 -16.64 -3.71
CA ALA A 106 -19.61 -17.60 -4.50
C ALA A 106 -20.65 -18.37 -3.68
N ASP A 107 -20.30 -18.82 -2.47
CA ASP A 107 -21.23 -19.54 -1.58
C ASP A 107 -22.39 -18.67 -1.11
N LYS A 108 -22.11 -17.39 -0.83
CA LYS A 108 -23.14 -16.43 -0.43
C LYS A 108 -24.09 -16.17 -1.60
N ILE A 109 -23.54 -15.97 -2.79
CA ILE A 109 -24.27 -15.78 -4.05
C ILE A 109 -25.20 -16.97 -4.29
N ALA A 110 -24.68 -18.19 -4.24
CA ALA A 110 -25.48 -19.41 -4.43
C ALA A 110 -26.69 -19.48 -3.45
N ARG A 111 -26.46 -19.22 -2.16
CA ARG A 111 -27.53 -19.20 -1.13
C ARG A 111 -28.57 -18.10 -1.36
N GLN A 112 -28.18 -16.95 -1.89
CA GLN A 112 -29.12 -15.86 -2.20
C GLN A 112 -29.99 -16.22 -3.41
N LYS A 113 -29.39 -16.83 -4.42
CA LYS A 113 -30.10 -17.33 -5.60
C LYS A 113 -31.12 -18.41 -5.25
N GLU A 114 -30.80 -19.34 -4.36
CA GLU A 114 -31.74 -20.35 -3.84
C GLU A 114 -32.95 -19.72 -3.14
N ARG A 115 -32.78 -18.55 -2.53
CA ARG A 115 -33.85 -17.76 -1.88
C ARG A 115 -34.63 -16.87 -2.85
N GLY A 116 -34.38 -16.96 -4.16
CA GLY A 116 -35.08 -16.20 -5.20
C GLY A 116 -34.65 -14.73 -5.31
N ILE A 117 -33.51 -14.34 -4.72
CA ILE A 117 -32.98 -12.98 -4.84
C ILE A 117 -32.26 -12.84 -6.19
N GLN A 118 -32.76 -11.96 -7.07
CA GLN A 118 -32.25 -11.81 -8.45
C GLN A 118 -31.11 -10.78 -8.61
N ILE A 119 -31.00 -9.80 -7.71
CA ILE A 119 -29.98 -8.73 -7.78
C ILE A 119 -29.03 -8.90 -6.60
N GLU A 120 -27.78 -9.26 -6.91
CA GLU A 120 -26.73 -9.54 -5.92
C GLU A 120 -25.68 -8.43 -5.97
N ILE A 121 -25.90 -7.37 -5.20
CA ILE A 121 -24.87 -6.36 -4.98
C ILE A 121 -24.03 -6.80 -3.80
N LEU A 122 -22.75 -7.11 -4.03
CA LEU A 122 -21.80 -7.38 -2.96
C LEU A 122 -21.29 -6.06 -2.37
N ARG A 123 -21.23 -6.01 -1.05
CA ARG A 123 -20.74 -4.85 -0.31
C ARG A 123 -19.35 -5.10 0.24
N THR A 124 -18.45 -4.15 0.02
CA THR A 124 -17.10 -4.19 0.57
C THR A 124 -16.69 -2.84 1.15
N MET A 125 -15.67 -2.85 1.98
CA MET A 125 -14.93 -1.66 2.38
C MET A 125 -13.46 -1.86 2.04
N ILE A 126 -12.78 -0.78 1.65
CA ILE A 126 -11.36 -0.82 1.30
C ILE A 126 -10.54 -0.29 2.47
N ILE A 127 -9.75 -1.17 3.09
CA ILE A 127 -8.85 -0.83 4.19
C ILE A 127 -7.39 -0.92 3.78
N GLY A 128 -6.52 -0.28 4.55
CA GLY A 128 -5.07 -0.27 4.32
C GLY A 128 -4.42 1.03 4.78
N ILE A 129 -3.09 1.05 4.77
CA ILE A 129 -2.32 2.22 5.20
C ILE A 129 -2.50 3.44 4.28
N PRO A 130 -2.23 4.67 4.75
CA PRO A 130 -2.15 5.85 3.90
C PRO A 130 -1.29 5.62 2.65
N ASN A 131 -1.65 6.27 1.55
CA ASN A 131 -0.95 6.18 0.26
C ASN A 131 -0.83 4.77 -0.38
N ALA A 132 -1.47 3.73 0.16
CA ALA A 132 -1.64 2.42 -0.50
C ALA A 132 -2.48 2.49 -1.80
N GLY A 133 -3.16 3.62 -2.06
CA GLY A 133 -3.94 3.84 -3.29
C GLY A 133 -5.44 3.57 -3.17
N LYS A 134 -5.99 3.55 -1.94
CA LYS A 134 -7.42 3.27 -1.67
C LYS A 134 -8.37 4.17 -2.44
N SER A 135 -8.16 5.49 -2.38
CA SER A 135 -9.01 6.45 -3.09
C SER A 135 -8.90 6.31 -4.62
N THR A 136 -7.72 5.93 -5.12
CA THR A 136 -7.51 5.65 -6.55
C THR A 136 -8.31 4.42 -6.99
N LEU A 137 -8.22 3.32 -6.23
CA LEU A 137 -8.99 2.10 -6.49
C LEU A 137 -10.50 2.37 -6.41
N MET A 138 -10.93 3.07 -5.36
CA MET A 138 -12.33 3.44 -5.14
C MET A 138 -12.89 4.28 -6.29
N ASN A 139 -12.16 5.31 -6.74
CA ASN A 139 -12.55 6.11 -7.91
C ASN A 139 -12.57 5.28 -9.20
N ARG A 140 -11.59 4.37 -9.37
CA ARG A 140 -11.52 3.49 -10.54
C ARG A 140 -12.74 2.58 -10.61
N LEU A 141 -13.13 1.99 -9.49
CA LEU A 141 -14.31 1.14 -9.39
C LEU A 141 -15.59 1.96 -9.56
N ALA A 142 -15.66 3.18 -9.03
CA ALA A 142 -16.81 4.07 -9.16
C ALA A 142 -17.08 4.61 -10.58
N GLY A 143 -16.12 4.47 -11.51
CA GLY A 143 -16.25 4.99 -12.88
C GLY A 143 -16.33 6.53 -12.98
N LYS A 144 -16.19 7.25 -11.86
CA LYS A 144 -16.19 8.72 -11.77
C LYS A 144 -15.15 9.14 -10.72
N LYS A 145 -14.58 10.35 -10.85
CA LYS A 145 -13.79 10.96 -9.76
C LYS A 145 -14.75 11.36 -8.64
N ILE A 146 -14.93 10.47 -7.66
CA ILE A 146 -15.80 10.74 -6.50
C ILE A 146 -15.00 11.33 -5.33
N ALA A 147 -13.68 11.08 -5.28
CA ALA A 147 -12.80 11.69 -4.27
C ALA A 147 -12.47 13.16 -4.60
N VAL A 148 -13.46 14.04 -4.45
CA VAL A 148 -13.21 15.43 -4.07
C VAL A 148 -13.31 15.48 -2.55
N VAL A 149 -12.15 15.60 -1.90
CA VAL A 149 -12.03 15.89 -0.47
C VAL A 149 -12.62 17.28 -0.22
N GLY A 150 -13.91 17.34 0.07
CA GLY A 150 -14.55 18.54 0.62
C GLY A 150 -14.38 18.56 2.13
N ASN A 151 -13.23 19.03 2.62
CA ASN A 151 -13.06 19.43 4.02
C ASN A 151 -13.93 20.65 4.30
N LYS A 152 -15.23 20.46 4.60
CA LYS A 152 -16.00 21.43 5.40
C LYS A 152 -15.99 20.95 6.84
N PRO A 153 -15.35 21.67 7.78
CA PRO A 153 -15.47 21.38 9.20
C PRO A 153 -16.95 21.40 9.62
N GLY A 154 -17.40 20.38 10.37
CA GLY A 154 -18.69 20.43 11.07
C GLY A 154 -19.87 19.64 10.47
N VAL A 155 -19.71 18.86 9.39
CA VAL A 155 -20.82 18.01 8.88
C VAL A 155 -20.36 16.57 8.68
N THR A 156 -20.65 15.71 9.66
CA THR A 156 -20.58 14.25 9.49
C THR A 156 -21.77 13.81 8.64
N LYS A 157 -21.63 13.83 7.30
CA LYS A 157 -22.59 13.14 6.44
C LYS A 157 -22.48 11.63 6.75
N GLY A 158 -23.62 10.96 6.91
CA GLY A 158 -23.68 9.52 7.24
C GLY A 158 -22.91 8.63 6.26
N GLN A 159 -22.77 7.34 6.59
CA GLN A 159 -22.05 6.33 5.79
C GLN A 159 -22.39 6.45 4.30
N GLN A 160 -21.39 6.81 3.48
CA GLN A 160 -21.56 6.99 2.04
C GLN A 160 -21.16 5.71 1.30
N TRP A 161 -22.16 5.04 0.73
CA TRP A 161 -21.94 3.96 -0.21
C TRP A 161 -21.68 4.51 -1.60
N LEU A 162 -20.54 4.13 -2.15
CA LEU A 162 -20.19 4.41 -3.52
C LEU A 162 -20.64 3.23 -4.38
N LYS A 163 -21.67 3.48 -5.19
CA LYS A 163 -22.09 2.52 -6.22
C LYS A 163 -21.02 2.48 -7.30
N THR A 164 -20.48 1.30 -7.55
CA THR A 164 -19.36 1.14 -8.50
C THR A 164 -19.83 0.67 -9.85
N ASN A 165 -20.46 -0.50 -9.87
CA ASN A 165 -21.15 -1.11 -11.00
C ASN A 165 -22.45 -1.78 -10.47
N LYS A 166 -23.08 -2.64 -11.27
CA LYS A 166 -24.28 -3.37 -10.85
C LYS A 166 -24.00 -4.48 -9.83
N ASP A 167 -22.73 -4.80 -9.58
CA ASP A 167 -22.29 -5.95 -8.79
C ASP A 167 -21.64 -5.58 -7.45
N LEU A 168 -21.11 -4.36 -7.31
CA LEU A 168 -20.30 -3.93 -6.17
C LEU A 168 -20.73 -2.56 -5.60
N GLU A 169 -20.83 -2.50 -4.27
CA GLU A 169 -20.97 -1.28 -3.48
C GLU A 169 -19.77 -1.15 -2.53
N ILE A 170 -19.12 0.02 -2.50
CA ILE A 170 -17.96 0.28 -1.66
C ILE A 170 -18.32 1.28 -0.57
N LEU A 171 -18.01 0.92 0.67
CA LEU A 171 -18.03 1.84 1.79
C LEU A 171 -16.68 2.53 1.92
N ASP A 172 -16.68 3.87 1.87
CA ASP A 172 -15.45 4.65 2.04
C ASP A 172 -14.91 4.55 3.47
N THR A 173 -13.62 4.26 3.60
CA THR A 173 -12.93 4.24 4.88
C THR A 173 -11.56 4.93 4.81
N PRO A 174 -11.20 5.73 5.84
CA PRO A 174 -9.92 6.42 5.87
C PRO A 174 -8.74 5.43 5.91
N GLY A 175 -7.54 5.90 5.54
CA GLY A 175 -6.30 5.16 5.75
C GLY A 175 -5.90 5.10 7.21
N ILE A 176 -5.38 3.94 7.63
CA ILE A 176 -5.11 3.64 9.04
C ILE A 176 -3.69 3.05 9.14
N LEU A 177 -2.78 3.74 9.84
CA LEU A 177 -1.46 3.21 10.24
C LEU A 177 -1.59 2.45 11.56
N TRP A 178 -0.50 2.02 12.19
CA TRP A 178 -0.56 1.49 13.55
C TRP A 178 0.42 2.26 14.43
N PRO A 179 0.20 2.31 15.76
CA PRO A 179 0.81 3.35 16.60
C PRO A 179 2.30 3.17 16.84
N LYS A 180 2.85 1.97 16.65
CA LYS A 180 4.26 1.64 16.87
C LYS A 180 4.74 0.69 15.79
N PHE A 181 5.80 1.07 15.09
CA PHE A 181 6.61 0.11 14.35
C PHE A 181 7.56 -0.52 15.36
N GLU A 182 7.54 -1.85 15.48
CA GLU A 182 8.47 -2.57 16.34
C GLU A 182 9.84 -2.70 15.65
N ASP A 183 9.83 -2.76 14.32
CA ASP A 183 11.00 -2.79 13.44
C ASP A 183 11.24 -1.42 12.76
N GLU A 184 12.44 -0.89 12.92
CA GLU A 184 12.91 0.34 12.28
C GLU A 184 13.01 0.19 10.76
N THR A 185 13.34 -1.00 10.27
CA THR A 185 13.42 -1.31 8.84
C THR A 185 12.06 -1.16 8.16
N VAL A 186 10.98 -1.59 8.80
CA VAL A 186 9.60 -1.36 8.33
C VAL A 186 9.32 0.14 8.20
N ALA A 187 9.76 0.96 9.15
CA ALA A 187 9.57 2.40 9.10
C ALA A 187 10.35 3.03 7.93
N LEU A 188 11.59 2.59 7.69
CA LEU A 188 12.42 3.03 6.56
C LEU A 188 11.81 2.63 5.21
N LYS A 189 11.30 1.39 5.07
CA LYS A 189 10.57 0.91 3.87
C LYS A 189 9.32 1.75 3.60
N LEU A 190 8.53 2.04 4.64
CA LEU A 190 7.34 2.87 4.56
C LEU A 190 7.66 4.33 4.21
N ALA A 191 8.75 4.88 4.74
CA ALA A 191 9.21 6.22 4.38
C ALA A 191 9.69 6.26 2.93
N LEU A 192 10.55 5.34 2.51
CA LEU A 192 11.09 5.30 1.15
C LEU A 192 9.97 5.27 0.09
N THR A 193 8.92 4.49 0.33
CA THR A 193 7.77 4.37 -0.59
C THR A 193 6.69 5.45 -0.45
N GLY A 194 6.83 6.34 0.54
CA GLY A 194 5.93 7.48 0.79
C GLY A 194 4.63 7.09 1.49
N ALA A 195 4.59 5.97 2.21
CA ALA A 195 3.44 5.56 3.01
C ALA A 195 3.28 6.37 4.30
N ILE A 196 4.40 6.86 4.85
CA ILE A 196 4.45 7.81 5.96
C ILE A 196 4.99 9.17 5.47
N LYS A 197 4.74 10.24 6.23
CA LYS A 197 5.17 11.60 5.87
C LYS A 197 6.68 11.75 5.99
N ASP A 198 7.30 12.57 5.14
CA ASP A 198 8.77 12.71 5.10
C ASP A 198 9.36 13.36 6.36
N GLN A 199 8.59 14.15 7.12
CA GLN A 199 9.07 14.79 8.36
C GLN A 199 9.22 13.83 9.55
N LEU A 200 8.91 12.55 9.36
CA LEU A 200 8.80 11.56 10.41
C LEU A 200 10.11 10.83 10.69
N LEU A 201 10.97 10.71 9.69
CA LEU A 201 12.30 10.11 9.79
C LEU A 201 13.34 11.04 9.16
N PRO A 202 14.60 11.02 9.63
CA PRO A 202 15.70 11.69 8.95
C PRO A 202 15.85 11.21 7.50
N MET A 203 15.89 12.14 6.55
CA MET A 203 15.90 11.81 5.11
C MET A 203 17.22 11.22 4.63
N ASP A 204 18.31 11.50 5.34
CA ASP A 204 19.60 10.86 5.20
C ASP A 204 19.52 9.38 5.54
N GLU A 205 18.91 9.00 6.67
CA GLU A 205 18.71 7.58 7.04
C GLU A 205 17.87 6.84 5.98
N VAL A 206 16.76 7.43 5.52
CA VAL A 206 15.90 6.84 4.47
C VAL A 206 16.66 6.68 3.15
N THR A 207 17.50 7.65 2.81
CA THR A 207 18.32 7.63 1.58
C THR A 207 19.44 6.60 1.68
N ILE A 208 20.15 6.52 2.81
CA ILE A 208 21.20 5.53 3.08
C ILE A 208 20.61 4.12 3.01
N PHE A 209 19.47 3.90 3.68
CA PHE A 209 18.73 2.63 3.59
C PHE A 209 18.41 2.27 2.14
N GLY A 210 17.80 3.19 1.40
CA GLY A 210 17.45 2.98 0.01
C GLY A 210 18.67 2.65 -0.86
N LEU A 211 19.73 3.44 -0.77
CA LEU A 211 20.98 3.20 -1.52
C LEU A 211 21.53 1.80 -1.23
N ASN A 212 21.67 1.43 0.04
CA ASN A 212 22.19 0.11 0.43
C ASN A 212 21.29 -1.03 -0.08
N TYR A 213 19.97 -0.83 -0.03
CA TYR A 213 19.01 -1.81 -0.54
C TYR A 213 19.15 -2.00 -2.06
N PHE A 214 19.14 -0.91 -2.84
CA PHE A 214 19.30 -0.97 -4.29
C PHE A 214 20.68 -1.51 -4.69
N LYS A 215 21.76 -1.15 -3.99
CA LYS A 215 23.10 -1.71 -4.19
C LYS A 215 23.12 -3.23 -4.06
N LYS A 216 22.46 -3.76 -3.03
CA LYS A 216 22.45 -5.19 -2.72
C LYS A 216 21.54 -5.98 -3.65
N HIS A 217 20.34 -5.48 -3.92
CA HIS A 217 19.28 -6.25 -4.58
C HIS A 217 19.04 -5.87 -6.05
N TYR A 218 19.35 -4.64 -6.44
CA TYR A 218 19.08 -4.12 -7.78
C TYR A 218 20.22 -3.22 -8.32
N PRO A 219 21.50 -3.66 -8.27
CA PRO A 219 22.64 -2.81 -8.59
C PRO A 219 22.60 -2.30 -10.04
N GLU A 220 22.15 -3.13 -10.98
CA GLU A 220 22.05 -2.75 -12.40
C GLU A 220 21.08 -1.60 -12.62
N LYS A 221 19.92 -1.62 -11.95
CA LYS A 221 18.90 -0.56 -12.03
C LYS A 221 19.41 0.76 -11.46
N LEU A 222 20.17 0.68 -10.37
CA LEU A 222 20.80 1.84 -9.75
C LEU A 222 21.88 2.44 -10.67
N ALA A 223 22.72 1.59 -11.28
CA ALA A 223 23.75 1.98 -12.25
C ALA A 223 23.17 2.65 -13.50
N GLU A 224 22.08 2.09 -14.04
CA GLU A 224 21.41 2.61 -15.22
C GLU A 224 20.88 4.02 -14.96
N ARG A 225 20.25 4.23 -13.79
CA ARG A 225 19.67 5.52 -13.41
C ARG A 225 20.74 6.56 -13.10
N PHE A 226 21.77 6.19 -12.35
CA PHE A 226 22.84 7.08 -11.89
C PHE A 226 24.19 6.64 -12.45
N LYS A 227 24.40 6.87 -13.75
CA LYS A 227 25.60 6.39 -14.49
C LYS A 227 26.96 6.80 -13.92
N GLN A 228 27.02 7.87 -13.12
CA GLN A 228 28.25 8.38 -12.50
C GLN A 228 28.43 7.88 -11.06
N MET A 229 27.49 7.09 -10.56
CA MET A 229 27.52 6.56 -9.20
C MET A 229 28.53 5.42 -9.11
N LYS A 230 29.47 5.55 -8.18
CA LYS A 230 30.39 4.48 -7.77
C LYS A 230 29.67 3.60 -6.75
N ILE A 231 29.07 2.52 -7.22
CA ILE A 231 28.13 1.70 -6.44
C ILE A 231 28.85 0.93 -5.32
N GLU A 232 30.11 0.62 -5.54
CA GLU A 232 31.06 0.01 -4.62
C GLU A 232 31.34 0.85 -3.37
N GLU A 233 31.20 2.18 -3.45
CA GLU A 233 31.47 3.09 -2.33
C GLU A 233 30.37 3.05 -1.26
N GLU A 234 30.68 3.47 -0.03
CA GLU A 234 29.69 3.58 1.04
C GLU A 234 28.61 4.64 0.72
N ALA A 235 27.39 4.45 1.23
CA ALA A 235 26.27 5.35 0.94
C ALA A 235 26.58 6.84 1.23
N PRO A 236 27.27 7.23 2.34
CA PRO A 236 27.66 8.62 2.56
C PRO A 236 28.60 9.18 1.48
N VAL A 237 29.53 8.36 0.98
CA VAL A 237 30.45 8.74 -0.10
C VAL A 237 29.69 8.91 -1.41
N ILE A 238 28.76 7.99 -1.72
CA ILE A 238 27.86 8.08 -2.87
C ILE A 238 27.04 9.38 -2.83
N ILE A 239 26.41 9.67 -1.69
CA ILE A 239 25.62 10.89 -1.47
C ILE A 239 26.49 12.11 -1.78
N MET A 240 27.69 12.17 -1.20
CA MET A 240 28.60 13.29 -1.37
C MET A 240 29.03 13.48 -2.83
N ASP A 241 29.48 12.42 -3.49
CA ASP A 241 29.95 12.48 -4.88
C ASP A 241 28.80 12.81 -5.85
N MET A 242 27.62 12.22 -5.66
CA MET A 242 26.44 12.50 -6.49
C MET A 242 25.91 13.91 -6.30
N THR A 243 25.94 14.44 -5.07
CA THR A 243 25.53 15.83 -4.79
C THR A 243 26.40 16.82 -5.56
N ARG A 244 27.72 16.60 -5.60
CA ARG A 244 28.63 17.41 -6.42
C ARG A 244 28.39 17.21 -7.92
N ALA A 245 28.26 15.97 -8.37
CA ALA A 245 28.08 15.64 -9.79
C ALA A 245 26.80 16.23 -10.39
N LEU A 246 25.73 16.32 -9.59
CA LEU A 246 24.45 16.92 -9.97
C LEU A 246 24.42 18.45 -9.86
N GLY A 247 25.52 19.09 -9.45
CA GLY A 247 25.63 20.54 -9.32
C GLY A 247 24.93 21.10 -8.09
N PHE A 248 24.63 20.26 -7.09
CA PHE A 248 23.99 20.69 -5.83
C PHE A 248 24.98 21.23 -4.79
N ARG A 249 26.29 21.22 -5.09
CA ARG A 249 27.36 21.64 -4.18
C ARG A 249 27.32 20.80 -2.90
N ASP A 250 27.06 21.43 -1.74
CA ASP A 250 26.95 20.77 -0.43
C ASP A 250 25.49 20.65 0.05
N ASP A 251 24.51 20.87 -0.84
CA ASP A 251 23.08 20.71 -0.54
C ASP A 251 22.65 19.23 -0.66
N TYR A 252 22.93 18.46 0.40
CA TYR A 252 22.59 17.04 0.47
C TYR A 252 21.08 16.79 0.52
N ASP A 253 20.30 17.71 1.09
CA ASP A 253 18.83 17.60 1.17
C ASP A 253 18.19 17.55 -0.21
N ARG A 254 18.75 18.27 -1.20
CA ARG A 254 18.35 18.14 -2.60
C ARG A 254 18.61 16.75 -3.16
N PHE A 255 19.75 16.14 -2.83
CA PHE A 255 20.03 14.77 -3.27
C PHE A 255 19.07 13.77 -2.62
N TYR A 256 18.83 13.86 -1.31
CA TYR A 256 17.86 13.00 -0.61
C TYR A 256 16.48 13.10 -1.25
N SER A 257 16.01 14.33 -1.46
CA SER A 257 14.72 14.60 -2.08
C SER A 257 14.63 14.06 -3.50
N LEU A 258 15.70 14.22 -4.30
CA LEU A 258 15.77 13.71 -5.66
C LEU A 258 15.72 12.17 -5.67
N PHE A 259 16.60 11.53 -4.91
CA PHE A 259 16.72 10.08 -4.86
C PHE A 259 15.39 9.43 -4.43
N VAL A 260 14.83 9.87 -3.30
CA VAL A 260 13.57 9.32 -2.79
C VAL A 260 12.41 9.58 -3.74
N LYS A 261 12.35 10.76 -4.38
CA LYS A 261 11.34 11.04 -5.41
C LYS A 261 11.46 10.07 -6.59
N GLU A 262 12.67 9.81 -7.06
CA GLU A 262 12.91 8.91 -8.19
C GLU A 262 12.59 7.45 -7.88
N VAL A 263 12.87 7.01 -6.66
CA VAL A 263 12.43 5.71 -6.14
C VAL A 263 10.90 5.63 -6.12
N ARG A 264 10.20 6.69 -5.69
CA ARG A 264 8.73 6.73 -5.64
C ARG A 264 8.07 6.80 -7.02
N ASP A 265 8.70 7.50 -7.95
CA ASP A 265 8.23 7.69 -9.33
C ASP A 265 8.58 6.50 -10.26
N GLY A 266 9.24 5.46 -9.75
CA GLY A 266 9.64 4.29 -10.53
C GLY A 266 10.77 4.55 -11.53
N LYS A 267 11.57 5.61 -11.33
CA LYS A 267 12.67 5.98 -12.23
C LYS A 267 13.87 5.03 -12.13
N LEU A 268 14.00 4.31 -11.02
CA LEU A 268 14.95 3.21 -10.87
C LEU A 268 14.38 1.87 -11.38
N GLY A 269 13.29 1.90 -12.15
CA GLY A 269 12.59 0.69 -12.57
C GLY A 269 11.78 0.04 -11.45
N ASN A 270 11.29 -1.16 -11.73
CA ASN A 270 10.47 -1.96 -10.81
C ASN A 270 11.30 -2.49 -9.63
N TYR A 271 10.81 -2.42 -8.39
CA TYR A 271 11.50 -3.01 -7.24
C TYR A 271 10.50 -3.42 -6.17
N THR A 272 10.85 -4.42 -5.37
CA THR A 272 10.14 -4.79 -4.16
C THR A 272 11.14 -4.80 -3.01
N LEU A 273 10.79 -4.18 -1.89
CA LEU A 273 11.58 -4.01 -0.67
C LEU A 273 11.45 -5.17 0.32
N ASP A 274 10.27 -5.81 0.36
CA ASP A 274 10.05 -6.99 1.22
C ASP A 274 10.48 -8.26 0.50
N THR A 275 11.20 -9.10 1.23
CA THR A 275 11.58 -10.45 0.78
C THR A 275 10.85 -11.49 1.62
N LEU A 276 10.67 -12.71 1.10
CA LEU A 276 10.05 -13.78 1.89
C LEU A 276 10.91 -14.18 3.09
N ASP A 277 12.23 -13.95 3.05
CA ASP A 277 13.13 -14.16 4.18
C ASP A 277 12.78 -13.24 5.37
N ASP A 278 12.15 -12.07 5.11
CA ASP A 278 11.68 -11.15 6.15
C ASP A 278 10.55 -11.74 7.02
N ILE A 279 9.97 -12.89 6.63
CA ILE A 279 8.93 -13.57 7.39
C ILE A 279 9.53 -14.30 8.60
N ASP A 280 10.69 -14.96 8.43
CA ASP A 280 11.31 -15.78 9.48
C ASP A 280 11.89 -14.92 10.63
N ASP A 281 12.19 -13.64 10.37
CA ASP A 281 12.66 -12.69 11.38
C ASP A 281 11.52 -12.09 12.25
N ASN A 282 10.25 -12.37 11.92
CA ASN A 282 9.07 -11.81 12.59
C ASN A 282 8.24 -12.81 13.43
N ASP A 283 8.69 -14.08 13.53
CA ASP A 283 8.07 -15.12 14.37
C ASP A 283 8.75 -15.28 15.75
#